data_AF-A0A1F9VQK9-F1
#
_entry.id   AF-A0A1F9VQK9-F1
#
_cell.length_a   1.000
_cell.length_b   1.000
_cell.length_c   1.000
_cell.angle_alpha   90.00
_cell.angle_beta   90.00
_cell.angle_gamma   90.00
#
_symmetry.space_group_name_H-M   'P 1'
#
loop_
_entity.id
_entity.type
_entity.pdbx_description
1 polymer ?
#
loop_
_entity_poly.entity_id
_entity_poly.type
_entity_poly.pdbx_seq_one_letter_code
_entity_poly.pdbx_strand_id
1 'polypeptide(L)'
;MLLSGLLLFPAGPAQAARKNRAAAKAADTDKIPLQNWNLTTKGFGMVFRHRNEEIEAAEPNRFFPASVAFALGRIDEGGHFLMLKCTSSSNECGAQRDMLEERIMFVSLLDVVRTPKAPKDLLYNARTWELTPMGYEYIEILRKRYPDLYTRLGRLVGTALAGRS
;
A
#
# COMPACT_ATOMS: atom_id res chain seq x y z
N MET A 1 44.38 39.62 52.12
CA MET A 1 43.22 38.77 52.51
C MET A 1 42.06 39.73 52.78
N LEU A 2 40.87 39.69 52.21
CA LEU A 2 40.11 38.67 51.48
C LEU A 2 39.31 39.34 50.34
N LEU A 3 39.11 38.59 49.25
CA LEU A 3 38.27 38.95 48.09
C LEU A 3 36.77 38.92 48.44
N SER A 4 36.05 39.97 48.02
CA SER A 4 34.57 39.97 47.94
C SER A 4 34.09 39.01 46.86
N GLY A 5 33.27 38.03 47.25
CA GLY A 5 32.65 37.05 46.35
C GLY A 5 31.51 37.64 45.53
N LEU A 6 31.65 37.58 44.21
CA LEU A 6 30.57 37.79 43.25
C LEU A 6 29.69 36.54 43.14
N LEU A 7 28.39 36.79 43.13
CA LEU A 7 27.29 35.84 42.94
C LEU A 7 27.38 35.16 41.57
N LEU A 8 27.43 33.82 41.55
CA LEU A 8 27.29 33.00 40.34
C LEU A 8 26.00 32.19 40.45
N PHE A 9 25.01 32.58 39.65
CA PHE A 9 23.80 31.81 39.37
C PHE A 9 24.17 30.51 38.61
N PRO A 10 23.64 29.34 38.96
CA PRO A 10 23.72 28.17 38.09
C PRO A 10 22.66 28.30 36.99
N ALA A 11 23.10 28.52 35.75
CA ALA A 11 22.29 28.26 34.56
C ALA A 11 22.06 26.74 34.47
N GLY A 12 20.81 26.29 34.62
CA GLY A 12 20.42 24.91 34.39
C GLY A 12 20.66 24.49 32.93
N PRO A 13 21.04 23.23 32.67
CA PRO A 13 21.38 22.79 31.32
C PRO A 13 20.15 22.75 30.41
N ALA A 14 20.39 23.17 29.17
CA ALA A 14 19.44 23.28 28.08
C ALA A 14 18.82 21.93 27.67
N GLN A 15 17.59 22.04 27.17
CA GLN A 15 16.71 21.02 26.61
C GLN A 15 17.41 19.92 25.79
N ALA A 16 17.40 18.70 26.31
CA ALA A 16 17.60 17.48 25.53
C ALA A 16 16.25 16.95 25.03
N ALA A 17 15.69 17.58 24.00
CA ALA A 17 14.45 17.12 23.38
C ALA A 17 14.48 17.32 21.87
N ARG A 18 15.37 16.60 21.15
CA ARG A 18 15.36 16.49 19.68
C ARG A 18 16.38 15.45 19.18
N LYS A 19 16.24 14.17 19.53
CA LYS A 19 17.02 13.09 18.88
C LYS A 19 16.22 11.92 18.32
N ASN A 20 14.95 11.77 18.72
CA ASN A 20 14.17 10.59 18.29
C ASN A 20 13.51 10.73 16.91
N ARG A 21 13.31 11.96 16.41
CA ARG A 21 12.61 12.17 15.13
C ARG A 21 13.48 11.90 13.89
N ALA A 22 14.81 12.03 14.00
CA ALA A 22 15.73 11.77 12.90
C ALA A 22 15.99 10.26 12.70
N ALA A 23 16.07 9.49 13.79
CA ALA A 23 16.31 8.05 13.74
C ALA A 23 15.14 7.28 13.08
N ALA A 24 13.90 7.64 13.39
CA ALA A 24 12.71 7.02 12.79
C ALA A 24 12.65 7.26 11.26
N LYS A 25 13.06 8.44 10.80
CA LYS A 25 13.03 8.78 9.38
C LYS A 25 14.12 8.03 8.58
N ALA A 26 15.28 7.77 9.20
CA ALA A 26 16.34 6.99 8.57
C ALA A 26 15.96 5.49 8.44
N ALA A 27 15.41 4.88 9.49
CA ALA A 27 15.05 3.46 9.50
C ALA A 27 13.98 3.09 8.46
N ASP A 28 12.98 3.95 8.25
CA ASP A 28 11.95 3.74 7.20
C ASP A 28 12.52 3.90 5.78
N THR A 29 13.64 4.60 5.62
CA THR A 29 14.31 4.79 4.32
C THR A 29 15.06 3.53 3.87
N ASP A 30 15.51 2.70 4.81
CA ASP A 30 16.28 1.49 4.53
C ASP A 30 15.42 0.30 4.06
N LYS A 31 14.13 0.26 4.42
CA LYS A 31 13.21 -0.83 4.03
C LYS A 31 12.78 -0.74 2.57
N ILE A 32 12.50 0.47 2.10
CA ILE A 32 12.04 0.73 0.73
C ILE A 32 12.87 1.88 0.16
N PRO A 33 13.66 1.67 -0.90
CA PRO A 33 14.39 2.75 -1.59
C PRO A 33 13.44 3.81 -2.17
N LEU A 34 13.98 4.97 -2.56
CA LEU A 34 13.20 5.98 -3.31
C LEU A 34 12.67 5.37 -4.62
N GLN A 35 11.38 5.56 -4.89
CA GLN A 35 10.73 5.00 -6.06
C GLN A 35 10.94 5.89 -7.29
N ASN A 36 11.37 5.28 -8.40
CA ASN A 36 11.28 5.90 -9.72
C ASN A 36 9.86 5.67 -10.26
N TRP A 37 9.00 6.66 -10.07
CA TRP A 37 7.60 6.56 -10.45
C TRP A 37 7.34 6.33 -11.94
N ASN A 38 8.27 6.70 -12.83
CA ASN A 38 8.14 6.39 -14.26
C ASN A 38 8.22 4.87 -14.50
N LEU A 39 9.14 4.19 -13.84
CA LEU A 39 9.27 2.74 -13.92
C LEU A 39 8.13 2.04 -13.17
N THR A 40 7.82 2.50 -11.96
CA THR A 40 6.72 1.97 -11.14
C THR A 40 5.39 2.03 -11.88
N THR A 41 5.10 3.14 -12.57
CA THR A 41 3.85 3.32 -13.35
C THR A 41 3.73 2.28 -14.47
N LYS A 42 4.80 2.05 -15.24
CA LYS A 42 4.80 1.05 -16.33
C LYS A 42 4.64 -0.37 -15.79
N GLY A 43 5.43 -0.71 -14.77
CA GLY A 43 5.34 -2.02 -14.13
C GLY A 43 3.95 -2.27 -13.55
N PHE A 44 3.40 -1.27 -12.85
CA PHE A 44 2.07 -1.37 -12.23
C PHE A 44 1.02 -1.66 -13.28
N GLY A 45 0.99 -0.89 -14.38
CA GLY A 45 -0.01 -1.10 -15.44
C GLY A 45 0.07 -2.48 -16.11
N MET A 46 1.27 -3.08 -16.19
CA MET A 46 1.43 -4.45 -16.69
C MET A 46 0.91 -5.47 -15.67
N VAL A 47 1.38 -5.42 -14.43
CA VAL A 47 1.02 -6.38 -13.38
C VAL A 47 -0.46 -6.30 -13.03
N PHE A 48 -1.01 -5.10 -12.92
CA PHE A 48 -2.42 -4.89 -12.61
C PHE A 48 -3.32 -5.48 -13.70
N ARG A 49 -3.02 -5.25 -14.99
CA ARG A 49 -3.80 -5.84 -16.09
C ARG A 49 -3.79 -7.36 -16.04
N HIS A 50 -2.62 -7.96 -15.81
CA HIS A 50 -2.50 -9.40 -15.70
C HIS A 50 -3.35 -9.97 -14.55
N ARG A 51 -3.33 -9.34 -13.37
CA ARG A 51 -4.18 -9.75 -12.25
C ARG A 51 -5.66 -9.56 -12.52
N ASN A 52 -6.02 -8.49 -13.22
CA ASN A 52 -7.40 -8.24 -13.61
C ASN A 52 -7.91 -9.31 -14.59
N GLU A 53 -7.06 -9.83 -15.48
CA GLU A 53 -7.37 -11.01 -16.32
C GLU A 53 -7.48 -12.28 -15.48
N GLU A 54 -6.61 -12.44 -14.48
CA GLU A 54 -6.62 -13.62 -13.61
C GLU A 54 -7.93 -13.76 -12.82
N ILE A 55 -8.64 -12.66 -12.55
CA ILE A 55 -9.99 -12.70 -11.95
C ILE A 55 -10.97 -13.50 -12.81
N GLU A 56 -10.93 -13.35 -14.13
CA GLU A 56 -11.87 -14.03 -15.04
C GLU A 56 -11.70 -15.55 -15.04
N ALA A 57 -10.50 -16.04 -14.71
CA ALA A 57 -10.20 -17.46 -14.58
C ALA A 57 -10.21 -17.97 -13.13
N ALA A 58 -10.58 -17.12 -12.16
CA ALA A 58 -10.54 -17.49 -10.75
C ALA A 58 -11.65 -18.47 -10.38
N GLU A 59 -11.29 -19.52 -9.65
CA GLU A 59 -12.26 -20.46 -9.08
C GLU A 59 -13.22 -19.75 -8.10
N PRO A 60 -14.50 -20.19 -8.03
CA PRO A 60 -15.39 -19.79 -6.95
C PRO A 60 -14.76 -20.00 -5.58
N ASN A 61 -15.05 -19.11 -4.64
CA ASN A 61 -14.55 -19.14 -3.26
C ASN A 61 -13.04 -18.85 -3.08
N ARG A 62 -12.31 -18.54 -4.16
CA ARG A 62 -10.85 -18.29 -4.08
C ARG A 62 -10.52 -17.12 -3.15
N PHE A 63 -11.19 -15.99 -3.34
CA PHE A 63 -10.86 -14.74 -2.63
C PHE A 63 -11.61 -14.61 -1.31
N PHE A 64 -12.91 -14.95 -1.33
CA PHE A 64 -13.75 -15.02 -0.14
C PHE A 64 -14.69 -16.22 -0.23
N PRO A 65 -15.03 -16.87 0.89
CA PRO A 65 -16.03 -17.92 0.92
C PRO A 65 -17.37 -17.48 0.32
N ALA A 66 -18.06 -18.39 -0.36
CA ALA A 66 -19.39 -18.19 -0.93
C ALA A 66 -19.48 -17.04 -1.95
N SER A 67 -18.40 -16.75 -2.67
CA SER A 67 -18.31 -15.63 -3.61
C SER A 67 -17.66 -15.99 -4.95
N VAL A 68 -17.98 -15.23 -5.99
CA VAL A 68 -17.36 -15.25 -7.33
C VAL A 68 -17.05 -13.83 -7.76
N ALA A 69 -15.82 -13.59 -8.23
CA ALA A 69 -15.33 -12.29 -8.68
C ALA A 69 -15.33 -12.21 -10.22
N PHE A 70 -15.63 -11.01 -10.73
CA PHE A 70 -15.63 -10.68 -12.14
C PHE A 70 -14.89 -9.35 -12.33
N ALA A 71 -14.04 -9.26 -13.35
CA ALA A 71 -13.41 -8.02 -13.75
C ALA A 71 -14.31 -7.28 -14.76
N LEU A 72 -14.54 -6.00 -14.51
CA LEU A 72 -15.42 -5.19 -15.37
C LEU A 72 -14.71 -4.73 -16.65
N GLY A 73 -13.37 -4.81 -16.70
CA GLY A 73 -12.55 -4.27 -17.78
C GLY A 73 -12.54 -2.74 -17.89
N ARG A 74 -13.34 -2.05 -17.05
CA ARG A 74 -13.46 -0.59 -16.94
C ARG A 74 -13.83 -0.22 -15.50
N ILE A 75 -13.70 1.06 -15.18
CA ILE A 75 -14.25 1.61 -13.93
C ILE A 75 -15.73 1.95 -14.17
N ASP A 76 -16.62 1.48 -13.30
CA ASP A 76 -18.05 1.78 -13.32
C ASP A 76 -18.37 3.15 -12.72
N GLU A 77 -19.66 3.52 -12.69
CA GLU A 77 -20.11 4.81 -12.14
C GLU A 77 -19.88 4.94 -10.63
N GLY A 78 -19.76 3.82 -9.91
CA GLY A 78 -19.44 3.77 -8.48
C GLY A 78 -17.94 3.85 -8.19
N GLY A 79 -17.08 3.86 -9.21
CA GLY A 79 -15.63 3.86 -9.05
C GLY A 79 -15.03 2.46 -8.90
N HIS A 80 -15.79 1.41 -9.19
CA HIS A 80 -15.37 0.02 -9.06
C HIS A 80 -14.94 -0.57 -10.39
N PHE A 81 -13.94 -1.45 -10.36
CA PHE A 81 -13.45 -2.20 -11.52
C PHE A 81 -13.65 -3.70 -11.38
N LEU A 82 -14.22 -4.16 -10.26
CA LEU A 82 -14.66 -5.52 -10.03
C LEU A 82 -16.16 -5.55 -9.69
N MET A 83 -16.78 -6.68 -10.01
CA MET A 83 -18.06 -7.09 -9.46
C MET A 83 -17.86 -8.37 -8.65
N LEU A 84 -18.46 -8.45 -7.47
CA LEU A 84 -18.45 -9.64 -6.65
C LEU A 84 -19.89 -10.12 -6.46
N LYS A 85 -20.16 -11.40 -6.75
CA LYS A 85 -21.46 -12.05 -6.49
C LYS A 85 -21.29 -13.02 -5.34
N CYS A 86 -22.11 -12.89 -4.29
CA CYS A 86 -22.16 -13.87 -3.20
C CYS A 86 -23.47 -14.64 -3.22
N THR A 87 -23.46 -15.84 -2.66
CA THR A 87 -24.65 -16.71 -2.62
C THR A 87 -25.64 -16.32 -1.53
N SER A 88 -25.25 -15.55 -0.52
CA SER A 88 -26.14 -14.96 0.49
C SER A 88 -26.56 -13.55 0.09
N SER A 89 -27.83 -13.21 0.30
CA SER A 89 -28.45 -11.93 -0.08
C SER A 89 -28.07 -10.73 0.82
N SER A 90 -27.02 -10.84 1.64
CA SER A 90 -26.59 -9.77 2.53
C SER A 90 -25.64 -8.81 1.80
N ASN A 91 -25.60 -7.56 2.26
CA ASN A 91 -24.71 -6.47 1.79
C ASN A 91 -23.19 -6.77 1.93
N GLU A 92 -22.81 -8.02 2.21
CA GLU A 92 -21.43 -8.47 2.45
C GLU A 92 -20.54 -8.37 1.20
N CYS A 93 -21.10 -8.52 0.00
CA CYS A 93 -20.30 -8.49 -1.23
C CYS A 93 -19.71 -7.12 -1.55
N GLY A 94 -20.35 -6.03 -1.11
CA GLY A 94 -19.85 -4.67 -1.36
C GLY A 94 -18.51 -4.46 -0.67
N ALA A 95 -18.46 -4.75 0.64
CA ALA A 95 -17.22 -4.64 1.42
C ALA A 95 -16.14 -5.63 0.96
N GLN A 96 -16.54 -6.85 0.59
CA GLN A 96 -15.60 -7.83 0.04
C GLN A 96 -15.05 -7.42 -1.33
N ARG A 97 -15.87 -6.85 -2.21
CA ARG A 97 -15.42 -6.26 -3.48
C ARG A 97 -14.39 -5.17 -3.22
N ASP A 98 -14.71 -4.21 -2.36
CA ASP A 98 -13.81 -3.09 -2.05
C ASP A 98 -12.48 -3.59 -1.50
N MET A 99 -12.53 -4.61 -0.63
CA MET A 99 -11.35 -5.27 -0.09
C MET A 99 -10.53 -5.98 -1.17
N LEU A 100 -11.16 -6.65 -2.14
CA LEU A 100 -10.44 -7.31 -3.23
C LEU A 100 -9.83 -6.30 -4.20
N GLU A 101 -10.53 -5.21 -4.50
CA GLU A 101 -10.00 -4.11 -5.31
C GLU A 101 -8.75 -3.50 -4.64
N GLU A 102 -8.82 -3.23 -3.35
CA GLU A 102 -7.69 -2.76 -2.56
C GLU A 102 -6.52 -3.76 -2.60
N ARG A 103 -6.80 -5.05 -2.35
CA ARG A 103 -5.79 -6.12 -2.42
C ARG A 103 -5.10 -6.12 -3.78
N ILE A 104 -5.83 -6.15 -4.89
CA ILE A 104 -5.26 -6.13 -6.25
C ILE A 104 -4.37 -4.91 -6.46
N MET A 105 -4.82 -3.72 -6.05
CA MET A 105 -4.03 -2.49 -6.17
C MET A 105 -2.73 -2.60 -5.37
N PHE A 106 -2.80 -3.04 -4.11
CA PHE A 106 -1.63 -3.12 -3.25
C PHE A 106 -0.66 -4.21 -3.66
N VAL A 107 -1.12 -5.42 -4.00
CA VAL A 107 -0.21 -6.47 -4.46
C VAL A 107 0.43 -6.09 -5.79
N SER A 108 -0.28 -5.36 -6.67
CA SER A 108 0.28 -4.85 -7.93
C SER A 108 1.34 -3.80 -7.71
N LEU A 109 1.15 -2.92 -6.72
CA LEU A 109 2.19 -2.00 -6.29
C LEU A 109 3.37 -2.75 -5.67
N LEU A 110 3.10 -3.68 -4.76
CA LEU A 110 4.13 -4.42 -4.02
C LEU A 110 5.03 -5.21 -4.95
N ASP A 111 4.55 -5.75 -6.07
CA ASP A 111 5.42 -6.46 -7.02
C ASP A 111 6.38 -5.56 -7.79
N VAL A 112 5.99 -4.31 -8.03
CA VAL A 112 6.78 -3.39 -8.86
C VAL A 112 7.72 -2.52 -8.02
N VAL A 113 7.39 -2.29 -6.75
CA VAL A 113 8.29 -1.60 -5.83
C VAL A 113 9.39 -2.53 -5.35
N ARG A 114 10.59 -1.99 -5.22
CA ARG A 114 11.72 -2.74 -4.66
C ARG A 114 11.55 -2.92 -3.16
N THR A 115 11.56 -4.18 -2.72
CA THR A 115 11.47 -4.60 -1.31
C THR A 115 12.72 -5.42 -0.94
N PRO A 116 13.92 -4.83 -0.91
CA PRO A 116 15.18 -5.58 -0.78
C PRO A 116 15.32 -6.36 0.54
N LYS A 117 14.48 -6.06 1.54
CA LYS A 117 14.48 -6.70 2.86
C LYS A 117 13.33 -7.70 3.05
N ALA A 118 12.47 -7.89 2.05
CA ALA A 118 11.34 -8.81 2.13
C ALA A 118 11.03 -9.43 0.75
N PRO A 119 11.13 -10.77 0.61
CA PRO A 119 10.64 -11.46 -0.58
C PRO A 119 9.09 -11.34 -0.66
N LYS A 120 8.54 -11.44 -1.87
CA LYS A 120 7.13 -11.10 -2.16
C LYS A 120 6.13 -12.03 -1.47
N ASP A 121 6.49 -13.30 -1.35
CA ASP A 121 5.72 -14.35 -0.65
C ASP A 121 5.51 -14.06 0.84
N LEU A 122 6.35 -13.22 1.46
CA LEU A 122 6.15 -12.75 2.84
C LEU A 122 5.27 -11.50 2.93
N LEU A 123 4.93 -10.85 1.81
CA LEU A 123 4.16 -9.60 1.81
C LEU A 123 2.66 -9.83 1.60
N TYR A 124 2.28 -10.89 0.88
CA TYR A 124 0.89 -11.22 0.65
C TYR A 124 0.72 -12.70 0.29
N ASN A 125 -0.47 -13.24 0.50
CA ASN A 125 -0.83 -14.58 0.06
C ASN A 125 -0.99 -14.60 -1.47
N ALA A 126 -0.20 -15.40 -2.18
CA ALA A 126 -0.24 -15.44 -3.64
C ALA A 126 -1.59 -15.91 -4.22
N ARG A 127 -2.35 -16.72 -3.46
CA ARG A 127 -3.65 -17.23 -3.88
C ARG A 127 -4.77 -16.22 -3.63
N THR A 128 -4.85 -15.64 -2.44
CA THR A 128 -5.98 -14.77 -2.05
C THR A 128 -5.69 -13.27 -2.18
N TRP A 129 -4.42 -12.91 -2.42
CA TRP A 129 -3.88 -11.55 -2.43
C TRP A 129 -4.07 -10.77 -1.13
N GLU A 130 -4.41 -11.46 -0.05
CA GLU A 130 -4.45 -10.87 1.27
C GLU A 130 -3.05 -10.45 1.72
N LEU A 131 -2.92 -9.20 2.16
CA LEU A 131 -1.65 -8.69 2.69
C LEU A 131 -1.35 -9.36 4.04
N THR A 132 -0.08 -9.70 4.24
CA THR A 132 0.41 -10.09 5.56
C THR A 132 0.60 -8.84 6.43
N PRO A 133 0.83 -8.99 7.75
CA PRO A 133 1.21 -7.85 8.59
C PRO A 133 2.44 -7.08 8.05
N MET A 134 3.39 -7.79 7.43
CA MET A 134 4.55 -7.17 6.78
C MET A 134 4.16 -6.43 5.51
N GLY A 135 3.26 -6.99 4.69
CA GLY A 135 2.71 -6.29 3.53
C GLY A 135 2.07 -4.96 3.90
N TYR A 136 1.23 -4.96 4.95
CA TYR A 136 0.62 -3.73 5.48
C TYR A 136 1.67 -2.73 5.96
N GLU A 137 2.72 -3.18 6.64
CA GLU A 137 3.82 -2.30 7.06
C GLU A 137 4.47 -1.59 5.84
N TYR A 138 4.72 -2.32 4.76
CA TYR A 138 5.32 -1.76 3.54
C TYR A 138 4.40 -0.74 2.85
N ILE A 139 3.10 -1.03 2.76
CA ILE A 139 2.12 -0.07 2.25
C ILE A 139 2.09 1.19 3.13
N GLU A 140 2.13 1.04 4.44
CA GLU A 140 2.15 2.17 5.37
C GLU A 140 3.42 3.04 5.24
N ILE A 141 4.59 2.43 5.00
CA ILE A 141 5.82 3.17 4.69
C ILE A 141 5.65 3.97 3.39
N LEU A 142 5.09 3.35 2.35
CA LEU A 142 4.82 4.03 1.08
C LEU A 142 3.81 5.17 1.26
N ARG A 143 2.75 4.98 2.04
CA ARG A 143 1.72 6.00 2.32
C ARG A 143 2.30 7.20 3.07
N LYS A 144 3.15 6.96 4.09
CA LYS A 144 3.84 8.02 4.83
C LYS A 144 4.78 8.82 3.93
N ARG A 145 5.42 8.15 2.97
CA ARG A 145 6.38 8.79 2.05
C ARG A 145 5.69 9.52 0.90
N TYR A 146 4.57 8.98 0.41
CA TYR A 146 3.80 9.50 -0.72
C TYR A 146 2.35 9.74 -0.25
N PRO A 147 2.03 10.92 0.31
CA PRO A 147 0.70 11.20 0.87
C PRO A 147 -0.44 11.09 -0.15
N ASP A 148 -0.14 11.21 -1.44
CA ASP A 148 -1.07 11.07 -2.57
C ASP A 148 -1.20 9.62 -3.07
N LEU A 149 -0.65 8.62 -2.35
CA LEU A 149 -0.53 7.24 -2.83
C LEU A 149 -1.86 6.67 -3.35
N TYR A 150 -2.95 6.78 -2.61
CA TYR A 150 -4.25 6.22 -3.02
C TYR A 150 -4.80 6.89 -4.28
N THR A 151 -4.78 8.22 -4.34
CA THR A 151 -5.18 8.97 -5.54
C THR A 151 -4.32 8.58 -6.74
N ARG A 152 -3.02 8.39 -6.52
CA ARG A 152 -2.08 7.95 -7.55
C ARG A 152 -2.41 6.53 -8.03
N LEU A 153 -2.65 5.58 -7.13
CA LEU A 153 -3.04 4.21 -7.48
C LEU A 153 -4.36 4.18 -8.27
N GLY A 154 -5.36 4.95 -7.85
CA GLY A 154 -6.62 5.06 -8.60
C GLY A 154 -6.42 5.54 -10.05
N ARG A 155 -5.56 6.55 -10.27
CA ARG A 155 -5.19 7.00 -11.63
C ARG A 155 -4.46 5.92 -12.43
N LEU A 156 -3.58 5.16 -11.78
CA LEU A 156 -2.87 4.06 -12.42
C LEU A 156 -3.81 2.93 -12.84
N VAL A 157 -4.78 2.58 -11.99
CA VAL A 157 -5.85 1.63 -12.31
C VAL A 157 -6.64 2.11 -13.53
N GLY A 158 -7.12 3.36 -13.50
CA GLY A 158 -7.88 3.93 -14.62
C GLY A 158 -7.10 3.91 -15.94
N THR A 159 -5.81 4.26 -15.89
CA THR A 159 -4.93 4.22 -17.07
C THR A 159 -4.69 2.78 -17.57
N ALA A 160 -4.50 1.83 -16.65
CA ALA A 160 -4.28 0.43 -16.99
C ALA A 160 -5.49 -0.20 -17.68
N LEU A 161 -6.70 0.18 -17.27
CA LEU A 161 -7.95 -0.29 -17.88
C LEU A 161 -8.28 0.42 -19.20
N ALA A 162 -7.92 1.70 -19.35
CA ALA A 162 -8.14 2.46 -20.58
C ALA A 162 -7.30 1.95 -21.77
N GLY A 163 -6.12 1.38 -21.51
CA GLY A 163 -5.20 0.88 -22.55
C GLY A 163 -5.63 -0.44 -23.23
N ARG A 164 -6.91 -0.80 -23.18
CA ARG A 164 -7.51 -1.98 -23.81
C ARG A 164 -8.44 -1.68 -25.00
N SER A 165 -8.58 -0.41 -25.36
CA SER A 165 -9.34 0.03 -26.55
C SER A 165 -8.61 -0.27 -27.86
#